data_AF-A0A0F8YVN4-F1
#
_entry.id   AF-A0A0F8YVN4-F1
#
_cell.length_a   1.000
_cell.length_b   1.000
_cell.length_c   1.000
_cell.angle_alpha   90.00
_cell.angle_beta   90.00
_cell.angle_gamma   90.00
#
_symmetry.space_group_name_H-M   'P 1'
#
loop_
_entity.id
_entity.type
_entity.pdbx_description
1 polymer ?
#
loop_
_entity_poly.entity_id
_entity_poly.type
_entity_poly.pdbx_seq_one_letter_code
_entity_poly.pdbx_strand_id
1 'polypeptide(L)'
;MRSVQVLDEYHEPMRQLLLVSPDTLPDVWGHTLDLLEEGKEYWEKWATLESIYRGIARGKIQLWLMNDEDEFLLAMLTQITKSPKGSVLKITWVGGVDVDDAIKLFFDYMELWA
;
A
#
# COMPACT_ATOMS: atom_id res chain seq x y z
N MET A 1 22.65 -9.55 -45.61
CA MET A 1 21.79 -10.09 -44.53
C MET A 1 22.22 -9.38 -43.24
N ARG A 2 21.51 -8.33 -42.83
CA ARG A 2 21.81 -7.58 -41.59
C ARG A 2 20.86 -8.09 -40.51
N SER A 3 21.42 -8.68 -39.47
CA SER A 3 20.68 -9.11 -38.29
C SER A 3 20.13 -7.87 -37.58
N VAL A 4 18.80 -7.80 -37.43
CA VAL A 4 18.14 -6.81 -36.58
C VAL A 4 18.34 -7.26 -35.14
N GLN A 5 19.10 -6.50 -34.37
CA GLN A 5 19.10 -6.63 -32.91
C GLN A 5 17.81 -5.99 -32.42
N VAL A 6 16.86 -6.81 -31.97
CA VAL A 6 15.76 -6.36 -31.13
C VAL A 6 16.38 -6.10 -29.77
N LEU A 7 16.60 -4.83 -29.45
CA LEU A 7 16.84 -4.41 -28.08
C LEU A 7 15.46 -4.46 -27.41
N ASP A 8 15.21 -5.48 -26.60
CA ASP A 8 14.15 -5.39 -25.59
C ASP A 8 14.56 -4.25 -24.66
N GLU A 9 13.96 -3.08 -24.87
CA GLU A 9 13.97 -2.01 -23.89
C GLU A 9 13.25 -2.55 -22.65
N TYR A 10 14.02 -2.93 -21.63
CA TYR A 10 13.51 -3.19 -20.30
C TYR A 10 12.87 -1.90 -19.78
N HIS A 11 11.60 -1.70 -20.08
CA HIS A 11 10.79 -0.72 -19.38
C HIS A 11 10.58 -1.26 -17.97
N GLU A 12 11.23 -0.65 -16.97
CA GLU A 12 10.84 -0.88 -15.58
C GLU A 12 9.35 -0.48 -15.46
N PRO A 13 8.48 -1.38 -14.99
CA PRO A 13 7.06 -1.06 -14.87
C PRO A 13 6.89 0.12 -13.92
N MET A 14 6.07 1.09 -14.33
CA MET A 14 5.86 2.30 -13.55
C MET A 14 5.09 1.97 -12.26
N ARG A 15 5.80 2.00 -11.12
CA ARG A 15 5.20 1.77 -9.81
C ARG A 15 4.47 3.01 -9.34
N GLN A 16 3.24 2.84 -8.89
CA GLN A 16 2.45 3.90 -8.30
C GLN A 16 1.99 3.50 -6.91
N LEU A 17 2.09 4.43 -5.96
CA LEU A 17 1.54 4.27 -4.62
C LEU A 17 0.29 5.13 -4.50
N LEU A 18 -0.82 4.48 -4.11
CA LEU A 18 -2.15 5.05 -4.06
C LEU A 18 -2.68 5.02 -2.62
N LEU A 19 -3.13 6.17 -2.12
CA LEU A 19 -3.95 6.22 -0.90
C LEU A 19 -5.39 5.89 -1.26
N VAL A 20 -5.90 4.79 -0.73
CA VAL A 20 -7.28 4.35 -0.99
C VAL A 20 -8.26 5.24 -0.21
N SER A 21 -9.16 5.90 -0.93
CA SER A 21 -10.25 6.66 -0.33
C SER A 21 -11.34 5.72 0.20
N PRO A 22 -12.13 6.14 1.22
CA PRO A 22 -13.25 5.34 1.71
C PRO A 22 -14.27 4.95 0.63
N ASP A 23 -14.48 5.83 -0.36
CA ASP A 23 -15.47 5.62 -1.43
C ASP A 23 -15.01 4.57 -2.45
N THR A 24 -13.69 4.49 -2.70
CA THR A 24 -13.08 3.50 -3.60
C THR A 24 -12.80 2.16 -2.93
N LEU A 25 -12.89 2.09 -1.59
CA LEU A 25 -12.57 0.89 -0.82
C LEU A 25 -13.35 -0.36 -1.28
N PRO A 26 -14.68 -0.32 -1.54
CA PRO A 26 -15.42 -1.51 -1.95
C PRO A 26 -14.90 -2.14 -3.25
N ASP A 27 -14.38 -1.33 -4.18
CA ASP A 27 -13.93 -1.78 -5.50
C ASP A 27 -12.58 -2.49 -5.43
N VAL A 28 -11.70 -2.02 -4.53
CA VAL A 28 -10.33 -2.57 -4.38
C VAL A 28 -10.20 -3.60 -3.26
N TRP A 29 -11.24 -3.76 -2.43
CA TRP A 29 -11.15 -4.61 -1.24
C TRP A 29 -10.85 -6.07 -1.56
N GLY A 30 -11.41 -6.60 -2.66
CA GLY A 30 -11.14 -7.97 -3.10
C GLY A 30 -9.65 -8.24 -3.29
N HIS A 31 -8.96 -7.37 -4.04
CA HIS A 31 -7.52 -7.46 -4.26
C HIS A 31 -6.70 -7.20 -2.99
N THR A 32 -7.22 -6.31 -2.13
CA THR A 32 -6.58 -5.98 -0.86
C THR A 32 -6.56 -7.18 0.09
N LEU A 33 -7.60 -8.03 0.08
CA LEU A 33 -7.72 -9.15 1.01
C LEU A 33 -6.57 -10.15 0.89
N ASP A 34 -6.16 -10.49 -0.33
CA ASP A 34 -5.08 -11.45 -0.57
C ASP A 34 -3.76 -10.93 0.02
N LEU A 35 -3.43 -9.66 -0.29
CA LEU A 35 -2.27 -8.97 0.29
C LEU A 35 -2.37 -8.81 1.81
N LEU A 36 -3.58 -8.63 2.35
CA LEU A 36 -3.76 -8.53 3.79
C LEU A 36 -3.50 -9.87 4.50
N GLU A 37 -3.95 -10.97 3.92
CA GLU A 37 -3.73 -12.31 4.48
C GLU A 37 -2.26 -12.75 4.39
N GLU A 38 -1.49 -12.29 3.40
CA GLU A 38 -0.06 -12.63 3.26
C GLU A 38 0.78 -12.27 4.49
N GLY A 39 0.60 -11.10 5.07
CA GLY A 39 1.29 -10.68 6.32
C GLY A 39 0.32 -10.53 7.47
N LYS A 40 -0.62 -11.46 7.55
CA LYS A 40 -1.48 -11.71 8.70
C LYS A 40 -0.75 -11.65 10.04
N GLU A 41 0.47 -12.20 10.11
CA GLU A 41 1.30 -12.20 11.32
C GLU A 41 1.57 -10.80 11.90
N TYR A 42 1.52 -9.75 11.06
CA TYR A 42 1.79 -8.36 11.45
C TYR A 42 0.57 -7.61 11.99
N TRP A 43 -0.66 -8.11 11.79
CA TRP A 43 -1.89 -7.44 12.26
C TRP A 43 -2.92 -8.33 12.97
N GLU A 44 -2.80 -9.66 12.94
CA GLU A 44 -3.83 -10.54 13.51
C GLU A 44 -3.97 -10.45 15.04
N LYS A 45 -2.90 -10.11 15.76
CA LYS A 45 -2.95 -9.99 17.23
C LYS A 45 -3.69 -8.75 17.71
N TRP A 46 -3.93 -7.78 16.82
CA TRP A 46 -4.43 -6.45 17.17
C TRP A 46 -5.72 -6.10 16.41
N ALA A 47 -6.03 -6.80 15.32
CA ALA A 47 -7.14 -6.49 14.45
C ALA A 47 -7.70 -7.74 13.75
N THR A 48 -8.93 -7.62 13.26
CA THR A 48 -9.54 -8.55 12.31
C THR A 48 -9.66 -7.87 10.96
N LEU A 49 -9.79 -8.61 9.86
CA LEU A 49 -10.05 -8.01 8.54
C LEU A 49 -11.28 -7.08 8.57
N GLU A 50 -12.33 -7.47 9.29
CA GLU A 50 -13.52 -6.62 9.47
C GLU A 50 -13.19 -5.32 10.21
N SER A 51 -12.36 -5.37 11.26
CA SER A 51 -11.98 -4.16 12.00
C SER A 51 -11.07 -3.26 11.17
N ILE A 52 -10.20 -3.83 10.33
CA ILE A 52 -9.37 -3.11 9.35
C ILE A 52 -10.27 -2.41 8.34
N TYR A 53 -11.18 -3.14 7.68
CA TYR A 53 -12.13 -2.59 6.70
C TYR A 53 -12.93 -1.42 7.29
N ARG A 54 -13.55 -1.63 8.45
CA ARG A 54 -14.32 -0.58 9.14
C ARG A 54 -13.42 0.59 9.58
N GLY A 55 -12.16 0.33 9.90
CA GLY A 55 -11.17 1.34 10.23
C GLY A 55 -10.87 2.25 9.03
N ILE A 56 -10.67 1.66 7.86
CA ILE A 56 -10.42 2.37 6.60
C ILE A 56 -11.65 3.17 6.18
N ALA A 57 -12.83 2.53 6.14
CA ALA A 57 -14.10 3.18 5.79
C ALA A 57 -14.45 4.38 6.69
N ARG A 58 -13.93 4.42 7.92
CA ARG A 58 -14.16 5.52 8.87
C ARG A 58 -13.01 6.53 8.91
N GLY A 59 -12.00 6.40 8.05
CA GLY A 59 -10.82 7.26 8.04
C GLY A 59 -9.94 7.14 9.29
N LYS A 60 -10.07 6.06 10.06
CA LYS A 60 -9.23 5.78 11.24
C LYS A 60 -7.93 5.06 10.88
N ILE A 61 -7.95 4.34 9.77
CA ILE A 61 -6.82 3.64 9.16
C ILE A 61 -6.75 4.13 7.72
N GLN A 62 -5.54 4.32 7.22
CA GLN A 62 -5.28 4.64 5.83
C GLN A 62 -4.70 3.39 5.16
N LEU A 63 -5.35 2.95 4.08
CA LEU A 63 -4.86 1.87 3.24
C LEU A 63 -4.09 2.46 2.07
N TRP A 64 -2.86 2.00 1.90
CA TRP A 64 -2.00 2.31 0.77
C TRP A 64 -1.84 1.05 -0.06
N LEU A 65 -2.06 1.16 -1.36
CA LEU A 65 -1.82 0.10 -2.31
C LEU A 65 -0.74 0.55 -3.29
N MET A 66 0.24 -0.31 -3.53
CA MET A 66 1.16 -0.13 -4.64
C MET A 66 0.73 -1.04 -5.78
N ASN A 67 0.73 -0.50 -6.99
CA ASN A 67 0.46 -1.25 -8.21
C ASN A 67 1.50 -0.94 -9.28
N ASP A 68 1.60 -1.85 -10.24
CA ASP A 68 2.11 -1.55 -11.58
C ASP A 68 0.94 -1.44 -12.57
N GLU A 69 1.22 -1.57 -13.87
CA GLU A 69 0.21 -1.46 -14.92
C GLU A 69 -0.85 -2.58 -14.86
N ASP A 70 -0.50 -3.74 -14.28
CA ASP A 70 -1.29 -4.97 -14.40
C ASP A 70 -1.89 -5.42 -13.06
N GLU A 71 -1.24 -5.20 -11.92
CA GLU A 71 -1.68 -5.74 -10.63
C GLU A 71 -1.31 -4.92 -9.39
N PHE A 72 -2.00 -5.20 -8.28
CA PHE A 72 -1.63 -4.69 -6.96
C PHE A 72 -0.51 -5.55 -6.37
N LEU A 73 0.64 -4.91 -6.14
CA LEU A 73 1.87 -5.56 -5.70
C LEU A 73 2.05 -5.53 -4.19
N LEU A 74 1.45 -4.56 -3.50
CA LEU A 74 1.68 -4.36 -2.06
C LEU A 74 0.51 -3.66 -1.37
N ALA A 75 0.26 -4.05 -0.11
CA ALA A 75 -0.64 -3.36 0.80
C ALA A 75 0.09 -2.90 2.08
N MET A 76 -0.11 -1.62 2.42
CA MET A 76 0.39 -1.01 3.65
C MET A 76 -0.76 -0.30 4.37
N LEU A 77 -0.79 -0.45 5.69
CA LEU A 77 -1.70 0.27 6.56
C LEU A 77 -0.95 1.33 7.34
N THR A 78 -1.53 2.51 7.45
CA THR A 78 -1.03 3.56 8.34
C THR A 78 -2.13 4.08 9.25
N GLN A 79 -1.75 4.55 10.42
CA GLN A 79 -2.67 5.12 11.40
C GLN A 79 -1.98 6.25 12.14
N ILE A 80 -2.64 7.40 12.21
CA ILE A 80 -2.18 8.54 13.00
C ILE A 80 -2.96 8.56 14.32
N THR A 81 -2.24 8.39 15.43
CA THR A 81 -2.78 8.53 16.77
C THR A 81 -2.35 9.86 17.36
N LYS A 82 -3.32 10.74 17.65
CA LYS A 82 -3.06 12.02 18.31
C LYS A 82 -3.04 11.82 19.83
N SER A 83 -2.00 12.33 20.48
CA SER A 83 -1.88 12.39 21.94
C SER A 83 -1.62 13.84 22.37
N PRO A 84 -1.84 14.19 23.65
CA PRO A 84 -1.53 15.54 24.14
C PRO A 84 -0.08 15.97 23.95
N LYS A 85 0.85 15.01 23.83
CA LYS A 85 2.29 15.27 23.69
C LYS A 85 2.78 15.22 22.24
N GLY A 86 1.90 14.95 21.28
CA GLY A 86 2.27 14.84 19.87
C GLY A 86 1.45 13.78 19.12
N SER A 87 1.72 13.66 17.82
CA SER A 87 1.10 12.64 16.96
C SER A 87 2.07 11.49 16.72
N VAL A 88 1.55 10.27 16.72
CA VAL A 88 2.31 9.06 16.39
C VAL A 88 1.76 8.49 15.09
N LEU A 89 2.62 8.38 14.08
CA LEU A 89 2.33 7.62 12.86
C LEU A 89 2.76 6.17 13.09
N LYS A 90 1.78 5.25 13.05
CA LYS A 90 2.04 3.81 13.00
C LYS A 90 1.97 3.37 11.55
N ILE A 91 3.03 2.72 11.07
CA ILE A 91 3.08 2.06 9.77
C ILE A 91 3.03 0.54 10.03
N THR A 92 2.18 -0.17 9.30
CA THR A 92 2.04 -1.62 9.37
C THR A 92 2.06 -2.16 7.96
N TRP A 93 3.17 -2.82 7.61
CA TRP A 93 3.31 -3.55 6.35
C TRP A 93 2.48 -4.81 6.43
N VAL A 94 1.69 -5.05 5.39
CA VAL A 94 0.77 -6.18 5.42
C VAL A 94 1.07 -7.24 4.40
N GLY A 95 1.58 -6.94 3.22
CA GLY A 95 1.92 -8.01 2.27
C GLY A 95 2.29 -7.48 0.91
N GLY A 96 2.84 -8.35 0.07
CA GLY A 96 3.34 -7.99 -1.24
C GLY A 96 4.85 -7.94 -1.41
N VAL A 97 5.26 -7.49 -2.59
CA VAL A 97 6.66 -7.45 -3.05
C VAL A 97 7.17 -6.00 -3.14
N ASP A 98 8.46 -5.85 -3.38
CA ASP A 98 9.08 -4.54 -3.67
C ASP A 98 8.90 -3.47 -2.58
N VAL A 99 8.96 -3.91 -1.32
CA VAL A 99 8.80 -3.06 -0.13
C VAL A 99 9.74 -1.86 -0.14
N ASP A 100 10.99 -2.02 -0.61
CA ASP A 100 11.97 -0.93 -0.66
C ASP A 100 11.52 0.23 -1.56
N ASP A 101 10.81 -0.05 -2.65
CA ASP A 101 10.31 0.98 -3.54
C ASP A 101 9.01 1.58 -3.02
N ALA A 102 8.14 0.77 -2.42
CA ALA A 102 6.95 1.26 -1.72
C ALA A 102 7.33 2.24 -0.59
N ILE A 103 8.42 1.96 0.15
CA ILE A 103 8.95 2.83 1.21
C ILE A 103 9.42 4.17 0.64
N LYS A 104 10.21 4.15 -0.45
CA LYS A 104 10.67 5.39 -1.09
C LYS A 104 9.49 6.26 -1.53
N LEU A 105 8.56 5.67 -2.28
CA LEU A 105 7.36 6.36 -2.75
C LEU A 105 6.54 6.91 -1.57
N PHE A 106 6.39 6.14 -0.49
CA PHE A 106 5.66 6.61 0.69
C PHE A 106 6.33 7.81 1.36
N PHE A 107 7.65 7.80 1.51
CA PHE A 107 8.36 8.93 2.10
C PHE A 107 8.31 10.17 1.21
N ASP A 108 8.42 10.01 -0.12
CA ASP A 108 8.24 11.12 -1.07
C ASP A 108 6.85 11.75 -0.90
N TYR A 109 5.79 10.93 -0.75
CA TYR A 109 4.46 11.44 -0.45
C TYR A 109 4.40 12.16 0.90
N MET A 110 5.04 11.65 1.94
CA MET A 110 5.02 12.28 3.27
C MET A 110 5.76 13.63 3.29
N GLU A 111 6.88 13.75 2.56
CA GLU A 111 7.65 15.00 2.46
C GLU A 111 6.87 16.11 1.78
N LEU A 112 5.98 15.78 0.82
CA LEU A 112 5.10 16.76 0.17
C LEU A 112 4.05 17.38 1.11
N TRP A 113 3.78 16.76 2.25
CA TRP A 113 2.79 17.23 3.22
C TRP A 113 3.40 18.03 4.37
N ALA A 114 4.73 18.03 4.50
CA ALA A 114 5.49 18.73 5.55
C ALA A 114 5.86 20.16 5.13
#